data_AF-A0A2S0QA98-F1
#
_entry.id   AF-A0A2S0QA98-F1
#
_cell.length_a   1.000
_cell.length_b   1.000
_cell.length_c   1.000
_cell.angle_alpha   90.00
_cell.angle_beta   90.00
_cell.angle_gamma   90.00
#
_symmetry.space_group_name_H-M   'P 1'
#
loop_
_entity.id
_entity.type
_entity.pdbx_description
1 polymer ?
#
loop_
_entity_poly.entity_id
_entity_poly.type
_entity_poly.pdbx_seq_one_letter_code
_entity_poly.pdbx_strand_id
1 'polypeptide(L)'
;MNNWTVEQIAFRCVAYGERSYRLSVRLERLAQNFLQMASLSLDGVNGEAVLGIVRESKVFLELTAIDLDVDSAFELAQMQRQLSRWHIHWWSTWASDSSRLEISTLSQTWANRIREIAGVLV
;
A
#
# COMPACT_ATOMS: atom_id res chain seq x y z
N MET A 1 5.79 -3.96 -37.01
CA MET A 1 6.77 -3.36 -36.08
C MET A 1 6.65 -1.86 -36.24
N ASN A 2 6.34 -1.13 -35.17
CA ASN A 2 6.23 0.33 -35.28
C ASN A 2 7.63 0.94 -35.36
N ASN A 3 7.91 1.70 -36.42
CA ASN A 3 9.15 2.48 -36.54
C ASN A 3 9.02 3.75 -35.69
N TRP A 4 9.53 3.71 -34.46
CA TRP A 4 9.58 4.89 -33.59
C TRP A 4 10.85 5.69 -33.85
N THR A 5 10.73 7.02 -33.77
CA THR A 5 11.89 7.91 -33.85
C THR A 5 12.68 7.89 -32.54
N VAL A 6 13.96 8.29 -32.60
CA VAL A 6 14.85 8.36 -31.42
C VAL A 6 14.26 9.26 -30.31
N GLU A 7 13.59 10.34 -30.70
CA GLU A 7 12.92 11.27 -29.79
C GLU A 7 11.71 10.64 -29.09
N GLN A 8 10.92 9.84 -29.82
CA GLN A 8 9.80 9.09 -29.24
C GLN A 8 10.27 8.02 -28.25
N ILE A 9 11.42 7.38 -28.54
CA ILE A 9 12.05 6.43 -27.62
C ILE A 9 12.55 7.17 -26.37
N ALA A 10 13.27 8.28 -26.53
CA ALA A 10 13.78 9.06 -25.41
C ALA A 10 12.66 9.61 -24.50
N PHE A 11 11.61 10.18 -25.09
CA PHE A 11 10.44 10.65 -24.35
C PHE A 11 9.76 9.52 -23.58
N ARG A 12 9.60 8.36 -24.21
CA ARG A 12 9.08 7.16 -23.55
C ARG A 12 9.99 6.71 -22.41
N CYS A 13 11.30 6.63 -22.59
CA CYS A 13 12.24 6.25 -21.53
C CYS A 13 12.20 7.20 -20.33
N VAL A 14 12.10 8.51 -20.57
CA VAL A 14 11.97 9.51 -19.50
C VAL A 14 10.62 9.38 -18.78
N ALA A 15 9.52 9.26 -19.53
CA ALA A 15 8.19 9.09 -18.95
C ALA A 15 8.05 7.76 -18.19
N TYR A 16 8.61 6.66 -18.70
CA TYR A 16 8.68 5.37 -18.00
C TYR A 16 9.55 5.46 -16.75
N GLY A 17 10.69 6.16 -16.82
CA GLY A 17 11.57 6.39 -15.66
C GLY A 17 10.89 7.19 -14.56
N GLU A 18 10.20 8.28 -14.90
CA GLU A 18 9.47 9.10 -13.93
C GLU A 18 8.27 8.33 -13.33
N ARG A 19 7.53 7.58 -14.16
CA ARG A 19 6.42 6.75 -13.71
C ARG A 19 6.90 5.64 -12.76
N SER A 20 8.01 4.98 -13.08
CA SER A 20 8.62 3.96 -12.24
C SER A 20 9.15 4.52 -10.92
N TYR A 21 9.76 5.71 -10.93
CA TYR A 21 10.23 6.40 -9.72
C TYR A 21 9.06 6.78 -8.79
N ARG A 22 7.95 7.25 -9.35
CA ARG A 22 6.74 7.54 -8.55
C ARG A 22 6.07 6.26 -8.03
N LEU A 23 6.19 5.13 -8.73
CA LEU A 23 5.69 3.84 -8.26
C LEU A 23 6.49 3.32 -7.07
N SER A 24 7.82 3.29 -7.15
CA SER A 24 8.66 2.79 -6.05
C SER A 24 8.45 3.59 -4.76
N VAL A 25 8.36 4.93 -4.86
CA VAL A 25 8.09 5.80 -3.70
C VAL A 25 6.73 5.49 -3.05
N ARG A 26 5.69 5.23 -3.85
CA ARG A 26 4.36 4.91 -3.30
C ARG A 26 4.31 3.52 -2.66
N LEU A 27 4.99 2.53 -3.26
CA LEU A 27 5.12 1.20 -2.68
C LEU A 27 5.91 1.26 -1.35
N GLU A 28 7.01 1.99 -1.30
CA GLU A 28 7.77 2.17 -0.06
C GLU A 28 6.93 2.84 1.02
N ARG A 29 6.20 3.91 0.68
CA ARG A 29 5.29 4.59 1.60
C ARG A 29 4.18 3.67 2.12
N LEU A 30 3.59 2.84 1.27
CA LEU A 30 2.61 1.83 1.67
C LEU A 30 3.21 0.81 2.65
N ALA A 31 4.41 0.30 2.36
CA ALA A 31 5.09 -0.63 3.26
C ALA A 31 5.37 0.01 4.62
N GLN A 32 5.86 1.25 4.65
CA GLN A 32 6.10 1.99 5.90
C GLN A 32 4.81 2.21 6.69
N ASN A 33 3.73 2.63 6.02
CA ASN A 33 2.42 2.79 6.65
C ASN A 33 1.93 1.49 7.29
N PHE A 34 2.05 0.36 6.58
CA PHE A 34 1.63 -0.93 7.12
C PHE A 34 2.50 -1.41 8.30
N LEU A 35 3.81 -1.16 8.30
CA LEU A 35 4.65 -1.44 9.47
C LEU A 35 4.28 -0.58 10.66
N GLN A 36 4.00 0.70 10.43
CA GLN A 36 3.59 1.62 11.49
C GLN A 36 2.22 1.22 12.07
N MET A 37 1.26 0.83 11.22
CA MET A 37 -0.01 0.25 11.66
C MET A 37 0.23 -1.02 12.48
N ALA A 38 1.17 -1.88 12.06
CA ALA A 38 1.47 -3.12 12.75
C ALA A 38 1.98 -2.88 14.18
N SER A 39 2.96 -1.99 14.33
CA SER A 39 3.54 -1.61 15.62
C SER A 39 2.51 -0.96 16.54
N LEU A 40 1.85 0.10 16.07
CA LEU A 40 0.90 0.88 16.89
C LEU A 40 -0.31 0.05 17.34
N SER A 41 -0.76 -0.88 16.49
CA SER A 41 -1.87 -1.78 16.84
C SER A 41 -1.47 -2.78 17.94
N LEU A 42 -0.21 -3.23 17.94
CA LEU A 42 0.30 -4.11 19.00
C LEU A 42 0.46 -3.36 20.33
N ASP A 43 0.91 -2.11 20.29
CA ASP A 43 1.04 -1.25 21.47
C ASP A 43 -0.33 -0.91 22.09
N GLY A 44 -1.41 -1.00 21.31
CA GLY A 44 -2.79 -0.81 21.77
C GLY A 44 -3.16 0.63 22.11
N VAL A 45 -2.24 1.58 21.91
CA VAL A 45 -2.43 3.00 22.20
C VAL A 45 -2.67 3.81 20.92
N ASN A 46 -3.37 4.94 21.07
CA ASN A 46 -3.54 5.93 20.01
C ASN A 46 -4.24 5.43 18.73
N GLY A 47 -5.44 4.86 18.88
CA GLY A 47 -6.24 4.36 17.77
C GLY A 47 -6.53 5.41 16.68
N GLU A 48 -6.63 6.70 17.02
CA GLU A 48 -6.79 7.76 16.03
C GLU A 48 -5.59 7.88 15.08
N ALA A 49 -4.36 7.64 15.57
CA ALA A 49 -3.18 7.60 14.71
C ALA A 49 -3.25 6.43 13.72
N VAL A 50 -3.65 5.24 14.19
CA VAL A 50 -3.83 4.07 13.31
C VAL A 50 -4.93 4.34 12.28
N LEU A 51 -6.05 4.95 12.68
CA LEU A 51 -7.12 5.36 11.77
C LEU A 51 -6.64 6.36 10.71
N GLY A 52 -5.78 7.31 11.09
CA GLY A 52 -5.13 8.22 10.17
C GLY A 52 -4.33 7.49 9.09
N ILE A 53 -3.53 6.50 9.51
CA ILE A 53 -2.73 5.69 8.58
C ILE A 53 -3.64 4.82 7.69
N VAL A 54 -4.73 4.25 8.22
CA VAL A 54 -5.73 3.50 7.42
C VAL A 54 -6.27 4.38 6.29
N ARG A 55 -6.61 5.63 6.57
CA ARG A 55 -7.13 6.57 5.56
C ARG A 55 -6.09 6.93 4.51
N GLU A 56 -4.87 7.24 4.92
CA GLU A 56 -3.76 7.56 4.00
C GLU A 56 -3.43 6.35 3.10
N SER A 57 -3.31 5.16 3.67
CA SER A 57 -2.99 3.93 2.94
C SER A 57 -4.01 3.61 1.84
N LYS A 58 -5.31 3.86 2.07
CA LYS A 58 -6.32 3.69 1.01
C LYS A 58 -6.04 4.56 -0.21
N VAL A 59 -5.65 5.83 0.00
CA VAL A 59 -5.34 6.75 -1.12
C VAL A 59 -4.12 6.23 -1.89
N PHE A 60 -3.09 5.78 -1.17
CA PHE A 60 -1.91 5.22 -1.83
C PHE A 60 -2.21 3.93 -2.58
N LEU A 61 -3.06 3.04 -2.07
CA LEU A 61 -3.46 1.82 -2.77
C LEU A 61 -4.14 2.13 -4.10
N GLU A 62 -5.09 3.07 -4.13
CA GLU A 62 -5.78 3.50 -5.36
C GLU A 62 -4.80 4.05 -6.40
N LEU A 63 -3.91 4.94 -5.98
CA LEU A 63 -2.93 5.55 -6.87
C LEU A 63 -1.95 4.51 -7.40
N THR A 64 -1.46 3.62 -6.54
CA THR A 64 -0.44 2.62 -6.87
C THR A 64 -0.97 1.57 -7.85
N ALA A 65 -2.23 1.13 -7.68
CA ALA A 65 -2.83 0.08 -8.49
C ALA A 65 -2.87 0.42 -10.01
N ILE A 66 -2.95 1.70 -10.37
CA ILE A 66 -3.00 2.17 -11.78
C ILE A 66 -1.73 1.81 -12.56
N ASP A 67 -0.62 1.61 -11.85
CA ASP A 67 0.70 1.39 -12.45
C ASP A 67 1.22 -0.04 -12.28
N LEU A 68 0.38 -0.95 -11.77
CA LEU A 68 0.69 -2.36 -11.57
C LEU A 68 0.00 -3.25 -12.62
N ASP A 69 0.48 -4.48 -12.76
CA ASP A 69 -0.23 -5.52 -13.50
C ASP A 69 -1.54 -5.91 -12.79
N VAL A 70 -2.41 -6.65 -13.49
CA VAL A 70 -3.76 -6.99 -13.01
C VAL A 70 -3.73 -7.79 -11.71
N ASP A 71 -2.78 -8.72 -11.55
CA ASP A 71 -2.72 -9.58 -10.38
C ASP A 71 -2.28 -8.77 -9.16
N SER A 72 -1.21 -7.99 -9.30
CA SER A 72 -0.74 -7.09 -8.24
C SER A 72 -1.78 -6.02 -7.87
N ALA A 73 -2.48 -5.44 -8.86
CA ALA A 73 -3.54 -4.47 -8.62
C ALA A 73 -4.76 -5.10 -7.91
N PHE A 74 -5.11 -6.35 -8.24
CA PHE A 74 -6.17 -7.08 -7.57
C PHE A 74 -5.85 -7.33 -6.09
N GLU A 75 -4.60 -7.65 -5.76
CA GLU A 75 -4.16 -7.79 -4.38
C GLU A 75 -4.29 -6.48 -3.60
N LEU A 76 -3.88 -5.34 -4.18
CA LEU A 76 -4.06 -4.03 -3.57
C LEU A 76 -5.55 -3.72 -3.33
N ALA A 77 -6.42 -4.12 -4.25
CA ALA A 77 -7.87 -3.97 -4.08
C ALA A 77 -8.42 -4.79 -2.89
N GLN A 78 -7.88 -5.99 -2.63
CA GLN A 78 -8.24 -6.78 -1.45
C GLN A 78 -7.80 -6.10 -0.14
N MET A 79 -6.57 -5.57 -0.10
CA MET A 79 -6.09 -4.77 1.04
C MET A 79 -7.01 -3.58 1.27
N GLN A 80 -7.34 -2.83 0.22
CA GLN A 80 -8.20 -1.65 0.29
C GLN A 80 -9.62 -1.98 0.76
N ARG A 81 -10.18 -3.11 0.34
CA ARG A 81 -11.47 -3.60 0.82
C ARG A 81 -11.43 -3.82 2.33
N GLN A 82 -10.39 -4.47 2.84
CA GLN A 82 -10.25 -4.71 4.28
C GLN A 82 -10.04 -3.40 5.06
N LEU A 83 -9.17 -2.51 4.60
CA LEU A 83 -9.00 -1.18 5.19
C LEU A 83 -10.31 -0.38 5.23
N SER A 84 -11.14 -0.50 4.19
CA SER A 84 -12.44 0.17 4.15
C SER A 84 -13.42 -0.41 5.18
N ARG A 85 -13.40 -1.73 5.41
CA ARG A 85 -14.20 -2.37 6.47
C ARG A 85 -13.78 -1.88 7.85
N TRP A 86 -12.48 -1.83 8.12
CA TRP A 86 -11.96 -1.28 9.37
C TRP A 86 -12.34 0.19 9.55
N HIS A 87 -12.19 1.02 8.51
CA HIS A 87 -12.52 2.44 8.58
C HIS A 87 -14.01 2.67 8.89
N ILE A 88 -14.93 1.95 8.22
CA ILE A 88 -16.37 2.12 8.44
C ILE A 88 -16.79 1.67 9.85
N HIS A 89 -16.14 0.63 10.38
CA HIS A 89 -16.50 0.02 11.68
C HIS A 89 -15.47 0.31 12.78
N TRP A 90 -14.70 1.40 12.65
CA TRP A 90 -13.47 1.63 13.41
C TRP A 90 -13.60 1.44 14.91
N TRP A 91 -14.63 2.03 15.54
CA TRP A 91 -14.83 1.93 16.99
C TRP A 91 -14.97 0.48 17.46
N SER A 92 -15.65 -0.37 16.69
CA SER A 92 -15.78 -1.79 17.00
C SER A 92 -14.52 -2.58 16.65
N THR A 93 -13.85 -2.24 15.55
CA THR A 93 -12.59 -2.89 15.14
C THR A 93 -11.45 -2.60 16.12
N TRP A 94 -11.38 -1.39 16.69
CA TRP A 94 -10.32 -1.02 17.62
C TRP A 94 -10.59 -1.45 19.07
N ALA A 95 -11.81 -1.88 19.41
CA ALA A 95 -12.22 -2.06 20.80
C ALA A 95 -11.46 -3.17 21.55
N SER A 96 -11.19 -4.31 20.92
CA SER A 96 -10.60 -5.48 21.58
C SER A 96 -9.12 -5.67 21.24
N ASP A 97 -8.37 -6.27 22.18
CA ASP A 97 -6.99 -6.70 21.94
C ASP A 97 -6.88 -7.67 20.76
N SER A 98 -7.86 -8.57 20.61
CA SER A 98 -7.88 -9.54 19.51
C SER A 98 -7.99 -8.87 18.14
N SER A 99 -8.84 -7.86 18.00
CA SER A 99 -8.99 -7.14 16.73
C SER A 99 -7.79 -6.23 16.45
N ARG A 100 -7.16 -5.67 17.49
CA ARG A 100 -5.89 -4.95 17.33
C ARG A 100 -4.74 -5.87 16.91
N LEU A 101 -4.68 -7.09 17.44
CA LEU A 101 -3.74 -8.12 17.01
C LEU A 101 -3.99 -8.54 15.55
N GLU A 102 -5.25 -8.62 15.12
CA GLU A 102 -5.61 -8.88 13.72
C GLU A 102 -5.09 -7.77 12.79
N ILE A 103 -5.34 -6.50 13.14
CA ILE A 103 -4.80 -5.35 12.39
C ILE A 103 -3.28 -5.46 12.33
N SER A 104 -2.63 -5.75 13.45
CA SER A 104 -1.18 -5.85 13.53
C SER A 104 -0.62 -6.92 12.58
N THR A 105 -1.19 -8.12 12.66
CA THR A 105 -0.78 -9.28 11.87
C THR A 105 -0.99 -9.05 10.37
N LEU A 106 -2.19 -8.60 9.97
CA LEU A 106 -2.49 -8.35 8.56
C LEU A 106 -1.64 -7.22 7.99
N SER A 107 -1.42 -6.15 8.75
CA SER A 107 -0.56 -5.05 8.29
C SER A 107 0.88 -5.50 8.12
N GLN A 108 1.42 -6.34 9.01
CA GLN A 108 2.75 -6.91 8.85
C GLN A 108 2.85 -7.79 7.58
N THR A 109 1.84 -8.63 7.32
CA THR A 109 1.77 -9.44 6.11
C THR A 109 1.73 -8.57 4.86
N TRP A 110 0.91 -7.51 4.84
CA TRP A 110 0.82 -6.60 3.70
C TRP A 110 2.11 -5.81 3.49
N ALA A 111 2.80 -5.37 4.54
CA ALA A 111 4.10 -4.70 4.41
C ALA A 111 5.12 -5.58 3.67
N ASN A 112 5.18 -6.87 4.01
CA ASN A 112 6.05 -7.83 3.33
C ASN A 112 5.62 -8.00 1.87
N ARG A 113 4.31 -8.14 1.61
CA ARG A 113 3.80 -8.30 0.25
C ARG A 113 4.07 -7.08 -0.64
N ILE A 114 3.92 -5.86 -0.11
CA ILE A 114 4.23 -4.63 -0.84
C ILE A 114 5.73 -4.56 -1.20
N ARG A 115 6.62 -5.02 -0.32
CA ARG A 115 8.06 -5.10 -0.61
C ARG A 115 8.37 -6.10 -1.71
N GLU A 116 7.71 -7.26 -1.71
CA GLU A 116 7.81 -8.23 -2.79
C GLU A 116 7.37 -7.63 -4.14
N ILE A 117 6.22 -6.92 -4.17
CA ILE A 117 5.74 -6.21 -5.37
C ILE A 117 6.75 -5.15 -5.83
N ALA A 118 7.41 -4.45 -4.88
CA ALA A 118 8.46 -3.48 -5.18
C ALA A 118 9.77 -4.11 -5.70
N GLY A 119 9.89 -5.44 -5.71
CA GLY A 119 11.13 -6.14 -6.05
C GLY A 119 12.21 -6.01 -4.97
N VAL A 120 11.84 -5.59 -3.76
CA VAL A 120 12.73 -5.46 -2.61
C VAL A 120 12.61 -6.75 -1.79
N LEU A 121 13.40 -7.75 -2.16
CA LEU A 121 13.61 -8.93 -1.32
C LEU A 121 14.61 -8.56 -0.21
N VAL A 122 14.19 -8.64 1.05
CA VAL A 122 15.07 -8.59 2.23
C VAL A 122 15.11 -9.97 2.86
#